data_AF-A0A1F7SWS4-F1
#
_entry.id   AF-A0A1F7SWS4-F1
#
_cell.length_a   1.000
_cell.length_b   1.000
_cell.length_c   1.000
_cell.angle_alpha   90.00
_cell.angle_beta   90.00
_cell.angle_gamma   90.00
#
_symmetry.space_group_name_H-M   'P 1'
#
loop_
_entity.id
_entity.type
_entity.pdbx_description
1 polymer ?
#
loop_
_entity_poly.entity_id
_entity_poly.type
_entity_poly.pdbx_seq_one_letter_code
_entity_poly.pdbx_strand_id
1 'polypeptide(L)'
;MIKPILAVINNPLLPNNDSVTNPVAYTSKAIQTIFTLFMIIGVLYFVWHIVFAGYHFIASDGDSKKISDAKTELTYAFVGITVIFSVYAILKLFGTVFGIADLQQLRFTLPTL
;
A
#
# COMPACT_ATOMS: atom_id res chain seq x y z
N MET A 1 46.08 -7.14 -5.63
CA MET A 1 44.96 -6.55 -4.86
C MET A 1 43.74 -7.45 -5.04
N ILE A 2 43.29 -8.10 -3.96
CA ILE A 2 42.07 -8.91 -3.98
C ILE A 2 40.91 -7.95 -3.72
N LYS A 3 39.98 -7.80 -4.68
CA LYS A 3 38.72 -7.09 -4.45
C LYS A 3 37.96 -7.84 -3.36
N PRO A 4 37.57 -7.21 -2.24
CA PRO A 4 36.70 -7.87 -1.28
C PRO A 4 35.39 -8.22 -1.99
N ILE A 5 34.99 -9.49 -1.94
CA ILE A 5 33.62 -9.89 -2.29
C ILE A 5 32.75 -9.29 -1.19
N LEU A 6 32.07 -8.20 -1.53
CA LEU A 6 30.93 -7.74 -0.76
C LEU A 6 29.87 -8.84 -0.92
N ALA A 7 29.61 -9.60 0.14
CA ALA A 7 28.47 -10.51 0.16
C ALA A 7 27.22 -9.63 0.09
N VAL A 8 26.66 -9.51 -1.11
CA VAL A 8 25.44 -8.76 -1.36
C VAL A 8 24.26 -9.61 -0.87
N ILE A 9 23.69 -9.23 0.26
CA ILE A 9 22.42 -9.79 0.72
C ILE A 9 21.32 -9.13 -0.13
N ASN A 10 20.89 -9.81 -1.19
CA ASN A 10 19.75 -9.39 -1.98
C ASN A 10 18.46 -9.77 -1.24
N ASN A 11 17.88 -8.79 -0.56
CA ASN A 11 16.51 -8.93 -0.07
C ASN A 11 15.56 -8.70 -1.26
N PRO A 12 14.73 -9.67 -1.67
CA PRO A 12 13.77 -9.48 -2.76
C PRO A 12 12.75 -8.36 -2.47
N LEU A 13 12.61 -7.96 -1.20
CA LEU A 13 11.79 -6.82 -0.78
C LEU A 13 12.52 -5.47 -0.88
N LEU A 14 13.83 -5.46 -1.13
CA LEU A 14 14.67 -4.27 -1.30
C LEU A 14 15.63 -4.51 -2.49
N PRO A 15 15.14 -4.47 -3.74
CA PRO A 15 15.97 -4.73 -4.90
C PRO A 15 16.99 -3.60 -5.08
N ASN A 16 18.26 -4.02 -5.25
CA ASN A 16 19.47 -3.24 -5.56
C ASN A 16 20.40 -2.94 -4.36
N ASN A 17 21.57 -3.54 -4.47
CA ASN A 17 22.81 -3.39 -3.71
C ASN A 17 23.37 -1.95 -3.66
N ASP A 18 22.97 -1.04 -4.56
CA ASP A 18 23.33 0.37 -4.50
C ASP A 18 22.67 1.12 -3.32
N SER A 19 21.60 0.53 -2.76
CA SER A 19 20.90 1.04 -1.59
C SER A 19 21.68 0.81 -0.29
N VAL A 20 22.62 -0.14 -0.25
CA VAL A 20 23.45 -0.36 0.96
C VAL A 20 24.61 0.64 1.03
N THR A 21 25.01 1.22 -0.11
CA THR A 21 26.12 2.18 -0.21
C THR A 21 25.65 3.63 -0.13
N ASN A 22 24.39 3.93 -0.51
CA ASN A 22 23.82 5.28 -0.48
C ASN A 22 22.63 5.38 0.50
N PRO A 23 22.77 6.10 1.64
CA PRO A 23 21.71 6.22 2.64
C PRO A 23 20.38 6.76 2.11
N VAL A 24 20.43 7.69 1.15
CA VAL A 24 19.23 8.31 0.55
C VAL A 24 18.43 7.30 -0.29
N ALA A 25 19.13 6.45 -1.05
CA ALA A 25 18.50 5.41 -1.86
C ALA A 25 17.87 4.33 -0.97
N TYR A 26 18.55 3.95 0.13
CA TYR A 26 18.02 3.03 1.13
C TYR A 26 16.69 3.51 1.71
N THR A 27 16.65 4.76 2.19
CA THR A 27 15.46 5.32 2.84
C THR A 27 14.29 5.38 1.87
N SER A 28 14.53 5.77 0.62
CA SER A 28 13.47 5.83 -0.39
C SER A 28 12.88 4.45 -0.71
N LYS A 29 13.73 3.43 -0.89
CA LYS A 29 13.28 2.06 -1.18
C LYS A 29 12.56 1.42 -0.01
N ALA A 30 13.07 1.61 1.21
CA ALA A 30 12.41 1.11 2.42
C ALA A 30 11.01 1.69 2.58
N ILE A 31 10.85 3.00 2.36
CA ILE A 31 9.54 3.66 2.36
C ILE A 31 8.63 3.05 1.30
N GLN A 32 9.10 2.90 0.06
CA GLN A 32 8.32 2.32 -1.03
C GLN A 32 7.83 0.90 -0.71
N THR A 33 8.70 0.05 -0.18
CA THR A 33 8.37 -1.34 0.19
C THR A 33 7.32 -1.40 1.31
N ILE A 34 7.50 -0.59 2.37
CA ILE A 34 6.53 -0.52 3.48
C ILE A 34 5.17 -0.06 2.94
N PHE A 35 5.13 1.00 2.13
CA PHE A 35 3.87 1.47 1.55
C PHE A 35 3.21 0.43 0.65
N THR A 36 3.98 -0.32 -0.13
CA THR A 36 3.43 -1.38 -1.00
C THR A 36 2.80 -2.49 -0.16
N LEU A 37 3.44 -2.91 0.92
CA LEU A 37 2.88 -3.86 1.90
C LEU A 37 1.58 -3.32 2.52
N PHE A 38 1.57 -2.07 2.96
CA PHE A 38 0.38 -1.42 3.50
C PHE A 38 -0.75 -1.35 2.46
N MET A 39 -0.44 -1.10 1.20
CA MET A 39 -1.43 -1.04 0.13
C MET A 39 -2.10 -2.41 -0.08
N ILE A 40 -1.33 -3.49 -0.07
CA ILE A 40 -1.84 -4.87 -0.18
C ILE A 40 -2.78 -5.17 1.00
N ILE A 41 -2.36 -4.87 2.23
CA ILE A 41 -3.17 -5.07 3.43
C ILE A 41 -4.44 -4.21 3.39
N GLY A 42 -4.34 -2.96 2.94
CA GLY A 42 -5.45 -2.03 2.84
C GLY A 42 -6.52 -2.49 1.83
N VAL A 43 -6.10 -2.99 0.66
CA VAL A 43 -7.04 -3.56 -0.32
C VAL A 43 -7.72 -4.80 0.23
N LEU A 44 -6.99 -5.69 0.90
CA LEU A 44 -7.56 -6.89 1.49
C LEU A 44 -8.61 -6.55 2.56
N TYR A 45 -8.31 -5.57 3.41
CA TYR A 45 -9.23 -5.08 4.44
C TYR A 45 -10.50 -4.45 3.84
N PHE A 46 -10.35 -3.66 2.78
CA PHE A 46 -11.49 -3.05 2.07
C PHE A 46 -12.45 -4.11 1.50
N VAL A 47 -11.92 -5.17 0.88
CA VAL A 47 -12.74 -6.27 0.35
C VAL A 47 -13.48 -6.98 1.48
N TRP A 48 -12.81 -7.26 2.59
CA TRP A 48 -13.44 -7.85 3.77
C TRP A 48 -14.59 -6.99 4.30
N HIS A 49 -14.38 -5.68 4.40
CA HIS A 49 -15.37 -4.77 4.96
C HIS A 49 -16.61 -4.61 4.06
N ILE A 50 -16.44 -4.57 2.73
CA ILE A 50 -17.58 -4.54 1.78
C ILE A 50 -18.42 -5.82 1.89
N VAL A 51 -17.78 -6.99 2.01
CA VAL A 51 -18.50 -8.26 2.12
C VAL A 51 -19.31 -8.30 3.42
N PHE A 52 -18.72 -7.84 4.54
CA PHE A 52 -19.42 -7.75 5.81
C PHE A 52 -20.58 -6.74 5.79
N ALA A 53 -20.36 -5.55 5.24
CA ALA A 53 -21.40 -4.53 5.08
C ALA A 53 -22.55 -5.02 4.20
N GLY A 54 -22.26 -5.72 3.11
CA GLY A 54 -23.26 -6.33 2.22
C GLY A 54 -24.07 -7.43 2.91
N TYR A 55 -23.41 -8.30 3.68
CA TYR A 55 -24.09 -9.31 4.48
C TYR A 55 -25.00 -8.67 5.53
N HIS A 56 -24.52 -7.64 6.23
CA HIS A 56 -25.31 -6.92 7.23
C HIS A 56 -26.52 -6.21 6.61
N PHE A 57 -26.36 -5.64 5.41
CA PHE A 57 -27.44 -5.00 4.66
C PHE A 57 -28.55 -5.99 4.30
N ILE A 58 -28.21 -7.19 3.83
CA ILE A 58 -29.20 -8.23 3.49
C ILE A 58 -29.89 -8.77 4.76
N ALA A 59 -29.14 -8.95 5.85
CA ALA A 59 -29.66 -9.43 7.13
C ALA A 59 -30.52 -8.39 7.89
N SER A 60 -30.68 -7.18 7.35
CA SER A 60 -31.40 -6.09 8.01
C SER A 60 -32.93 -6.23 7.97
N ASP A 61 -33.48 -7.12 7.15
CA ASP A 61 -34.88 -7.63 7.16
C ASP A 61 -36.00 -6.58 7.37
N GLY A 62 -35.79 -5.34 6.91
CA GLY A 62 -36.76 -4.24 7.00
C GLY A 62 -36.65 -3.34 8.25
N ASP A 63 -35.72 -3.61 9.17
CA ASP A 63 -35.43 -2.71 10.30
C ASP A 63 -34.64 -1.49 9.82
N SER A 64 -35.29 -0.32 9.87
CA SER A 64 -34.72 0.97 9.48
C SER A 64 -33.39 1.29 10.16
N LYS A 65 -33.16 0.80 11.39
CA LYS A 65 -31.94 1.06 12.15
C LYS A 65 -30.76 0.29 11.57
N LYS A 66 -30.94 -1.00 11.29
CA LYS A 66 -29.90 -1.85 10.68
C LYS A 66 -29.55 -1.42 9.25
N ILE A 67 -30.54 -0.96 8.49
CA ILE A 67 -30.31 -0.38 7.15
C ILE A 67 -29.47 0.91 7.25
N SER A 68 -29.73 1.76 8.25
CA SER A 68 -28.93 2.96 8.48
C SER A 68 -27.50 2.63 8.88
N ASP A 69 -27.31 1.63 9.74
CA ASP A 69 -25.99 1.17 10.17
C ASP A 69 -25.20 0.58 9.00
N ALA A 70 -25.83 -0.28 8.18
CA ALA A 70 -25.20 -0.86 6.98
C ALA A 70 -24.80 0.20 5.94
N LYS A 71 -25.59 1.27 5.77
CA LYS A 71 -25.22 2.40 4.89
C LYS A 71 -24.02 3.17 5.44
N THR A 72 -23.95 3.32 6.74
CA THR A 72 -22.85 3.99 7.43
C THR A 72 -21.56 3.16 7.29
N GLU A 73 -21.65 1.84 7.48
CA GLU A 73 -20.54 0.91 7.25
C GLU A 73 -20.04 0.94 5.80
N LEU A 74 -20.95 0.96 4.83
CA LEU A 74 -20.59 1.09 3.42
C LEU A 74 -19.88 2.43 3.13
N THR A 75 -20.34 3.52 3.75
CA THR A 75 -19.71 4.84 3.61
C THR A 75 -18.28 4.82 4.17
N TYR A 76 -18.06 4.20 5.33
CA TYR A 76 -16.71 4.06 5.89
C TYR A 76 -15.80 3.20 5.02
N ALA A 77 -16.32 2.14 4.39
CA ALA A 77 -15.56 1.37 3.40
C ALA A 77 -15.10 2.25 2.22
N PHE A 78 -16.00 3.08 1.66
CA PHE A 78 -15.66 4.03 0.60
C PHE A 78 -14.64 5.10 1.04
N VAL A 79 -14.74 5.59 2.27
CA VAL A 79 -13.74 6.51 2.83
C VAL A 79 -12.37 5.83 2.92
N GLY A 80 -12.32 4.56 3.35
CA GLY A 80 -11.09 3.79 3.44
C GLY A 80 -10.33 3.70 2.11
N ILE A 81 -11.01 3.37 1.00
CA ILE A 81 -10.36 3.31 -0.31
C ILE A 81 -9.96 4.70 -0.83
N THR A 82 -10.76 5.72 -0.53
CA THR A 82 -10.44 7.11 -0.89
C THR A 82 -9.16 7.60 -0.19
N VAL A 83 -8.97 7.24 1.07
CA VAL A 83 -7.74 7.55 1.83
C VAL A 83 -6.53 6.86 1.21
N ILE A 84 -6.63 5.56 0.88
CA ILE A 84 -5.53 4.81 0.23
C ILE A 84 -5.14 5.46 -1.10
N PHE A 85 -6.12 5.87 -1.90
CA PHE A 85 -5.90 6.57 -3.16
C PHE A 85 -5.22 7.93 -2.95
N SER A 86 -5.62 8.66 -1.90
CA SER A 86 -5.04 9.97 -1.56
C SER A 86 -3.57 9.84 -1.15
N VAL A 87 -3.22 8.81 -0.38
CA VAL A 87 -1.83 8.49 -0.01
C VAL A 87 -1.00 8.18 -1.26
N TYR A 88 -1.52 7.37 -2.18
CA TYR A 88 -0.85 7.07 -3.45
C TYR A 88 -0.56 8.34 -4.28
N ALA A 89 -1.54 9.25 -4.38
CA ALA A 89 -1.38 10.51 -5.10
C ALA A 89 -0.31 11.40 -4.47
N ILE A 90 -0.28 11.50 -3.14
CA ILE A 90 0.74 12.25 -2.40
C ILE A 90 2.12 11.65 -2.65
N LEU A 91 2.29 10.33 -2.55
CA LEU A 91 3.59 9.68 -2.78
C LEU A 91 4.14 9.93 -4.20
N LYS A 92 3.26 9.91 -5.21
CA LYS A 92 3.64 10.24 -6.59
C LYS A 92 4.08 11.69 -6.73
N LEU A 93 3.42 12.61 -6.02
CA LEU A 93 3.80 14.02 -5.98
C LEU A 93 5.16 14.20 -5.27
N PHE A 94 5.39 13.52 -4.14
CA PHE A 94 6.70 13.48 -3.49
C PHE A 94 7.79 12.93 -4.42
N GLY A 95 7.53 11.81 -5.13
CA GLY A 95 8.49 11.28 -6.11
C GLY A 95 8.86 12.28 -7.21
N THR A 96 7.89 13.09 -7.64
CA THR A 96 8.10 14.13 -8.66
C THR A 96 8.86 15.34 -8.11
N VAL A 97 8.58 15.77 -6.88
CA VAL A 97 9.24 16.91 -6.24
C VAL A 97 10.68 16.60 -5.84
N PHE A 98 10.94 15.40 -5.33
CA PHE A 98 12.27 14.97 -4.88
C PHE A 98 13.12 14.33 -6.00
N GLY A 99 12.60 14.23 -7.23
CA GLY A 99 13.32 13.70 -8.39
C GLY A 99 13.65 12.20 -8.31
N ILE A 100 12.95 11.47 -7.44
CA ILE A 100 13.18 10.04 -7.23
C ILE A 100 12.29 9.26 -8.20
N ALA A 101 12.87 8.84 -9.32
CA ALA A 101 12.18 8.09 -10.38
C ALA A 101 11.46 6.83 -9.87
N ASP A 102 11.99 6.21 -8.82
CA ASP A 102 11.42 5.00 -8.20
C ASP A 102 10.07 5.23 -7.51
N LEU A 103 9.85 6.42 -6.94
CA LEU A 103 8.55 6.79 -6.35
C LEU A 103 7.55 7.25 -7.42
N GLN A 104 8.03 7.66 -8.61
CA GLN A 104 7.18 7.99 -9.75
C GLN A 104 6.64 6.72 -10.43
N GLN A 105 7.41 5.62 -10.38
CA GLN A 105 7.01 4.29 -10.82
C GLN A 105 6.54 3.41 -9.65
N LEU A 106 5.65 3.91 -8.80
CA LEU A 106 4.86 3.04 -7.92
C LEU A 106 3.98 2.13 -8.80
N ARG A 107 4.57 1.02 -9.24
CA ARG A 107 3.90 -0.06 -9.93
C ARG A 107 3.42 -1.02 -8.85
N PHE A 108 2.15 -1.39 -8.96
CA PHE A 108 1.54 -2.42 -8.14
C PHE A 108 2.11 -3.78 -8.57
N THR A 109 3.38 -4.05 -8.26
CA THR A 109 4.01 -5.33 -8.55
C THR A 109 3.84 -6.20 -7.33
N LEU A 110 2.96 -7.19 -7.44
CA LEU A 110 2.98 -8.31 -6.51
C LEU A 110 4.41 -8.89 -6.54
N PRO A 111 5.11 -8.96 -5.39
CA PRO A 111 6.44 -9.55 -5.36
C PRO A 111 6.30 -11.04 -5.69
N THR A 112 6.77 -11.42 -6.88
CA THR A 112 7.03 -12.81 -7.20
C THR A 112 8.36 -13.18 -6.55
N LEU A 113 8.37 -14.26 -5.78
CA LEU A 113 9.57 -14.82 -5.16
C LEU A 113 10.69 -15.07 -6.18
#